data_AF-M7TNL5-F1
#
_entry.id   AF-M7TNL5-F1
#
_cell.length_a   1.000
_cell.length_b   1.000
_cell.length_c   1.000
_cell.angle_alpha   90.00
_cell.angle_beta   90.00
_cell.angle_gamma   90.00
#
_symmetry.space_group_name_H-M   'P 1'
#
loop_
_entity.id
_entity.type
_entity.pdbx_description
1 polymer ?
#
loop_
_entity_poly.entity_id
_entity_poly.type
_entity_poly.pdbx_seq_one_letter_code
_entity_poly.pdbx_strand_id
1 'polypeptide(L)'
;MDTATLRNNPPQSWERWIFAESLRRTVLIGYALKSLSDLLRGLNKPKAMGNWAQVHRWTLSSHLWNAPDSFEFFRAWAEKPFWVISAFKFEEFVKTGTGDDIDDFARSFLTVYFGVDEIKTFCHETSGKRLAP
;
A
#
# COMPACT_ATOMS: atom_id res chain seq x y z
N MET A 1 4.97 -14.63 2.66
CA MET A 1 6.30 -14.06 2.35
C MET A 1 6.38 -12.72 3.02
N ASP A 2 7.44 -12.44 3.76
CA ASP A 2 7.65 -11.16 4.43
C ASP A 2 8.25 -10.14 3.44
N THR A 3 8.17 -8.84 3.73
CA THR A 3 8.75 -7.75 2.94
C THR A 3 10.25 -7.98 2.69
N ALA A 4 10.96 -8.49 3.70
CA ALA A 4 12.36 -8.87 3.62
C ALA A 4 12.64 -9.98 2.59
N THR A 5 11.75 -10.96 2.44
CA THR A 5 11.91 -12.04 1.47
C THR A 5 11.73 -11.54 0.03
N LEU A 6 10.85 -10.55 -0.17
CA LEU A 6 10.60 -9.96 -1.48
C LEU A 6 11.73 -9.04 -1.93
N ARG A 7 12.39 -8.34 -1.00
CA ARG A 7 13.52 -7.47 -1.35
C ARG A 7 14.63 -8.22 -2.09
N ASN A 8 14.91 -9.46 -1.67
CA ASN A 8 15.91 -10.33 -2.30
C ASN A 8 15.43 -11.01 -3.59
N ASN A 9 14.16 -10.85 -3.96
CA ASN A 9 13.57 -11.49 -5.13
C ASN A 9 12.81 -10.43 -5.95
N PRO A 10 13.53 -9.59 -6.71
CA PRO A 10 12.89 -8.61 -7.58
C PRO A 10 11.99 -9.29 -8.62
N PRO A 11 10.94 -8.60 -9.10
CA PRO A 11 10.08 -9.14 -10.15
C PRO A 11 10.89 -9.37 -11.43
N GLN A 12 10.46 -10.33 -12.25
CA GLN A 12 11.16 -10.65 -13.51
C GLN A 12 11.22 -9.45 -14.47
N SER A 13 10.18 -8.61 -14.49
CA SER A 13 10.16 -7.37 -15.25
C SER A 13 9.31 -6.32 -14.54
N TRP A 14 9.61 -5.06 -14.81
CA TRP A 14 8.84 -3.92 -14.29
C TRP A 14 7.38 -3.97 -14.74
N GLU A 15 7.11 -4.27 -16.01
CA GLU A 15 5.76 -4.35 -16.59
C GLU A 15 4.94 -5.46 -15.93
N ARG A 16 5.56 -6.61 -15.66
CA ARG A 16 4.92 -7.71 -14.93
C ARG A 16 4.52 -7.28 -13.52
N TRP A 17 5.38 -6.52 -12.85
CA TRP A 17 5.07 -5.98 -11.53
C TRP A 17 3.93 -4.96 -11.60
N ILE A 18 4.00 -3.99 -12.51
CA ILE A 18 2.97 -2.96 -12.70
C ILE A 18 1.60 -3.60 -12.98
N PHE A 19 1.55 -4.57 -13.90
CA PHE A 19 0.31 -5.26 -14.23
C PHE A 19 -0.25 -6.02 -13.02
N ALA A 20 0.59 -6.80 -12.35
CA ALA A 20 0.16 -7.58 -11.20
C ALA A 20 -0.30 -6.67 -10.05
N GLU A 21 0.41 -5.58 -9.79
CA GLU A 21 0.09 -4.65 -8.72
C GLU A 21 -1.17 -3.82 -9.03
N SER A 22 -1.34 -3.39 -10.28
CA SER A 22 -2.57 -2.73 -10.74
C SER A 22 -3.79 -3.64 -10.55
N LEU A 23 -3.66 -4.94 -10.83
CA LEU A 23 -4.73 -5.90 -10.58
C LEU A 23 -5.05 -6.02 -9.10
N ARG A 24 -4.04 -6.13 -8.23
CA ARG A 24 -4.25 -6.20 -6.76
C ARG A 24 -4.95 -4.95 -6.24
N ARG A 25 -4.51 -3.76 -6.65
CA ARG A 25 -5.10 -2.46 -6.30
C ARG A 25 -6.54 -2.34 -6.81
N THR A 26 -6.83 -2.79 -8.03
CA THR A 26 -8.19 -2.80 -8.60
C THR A 26 -9.13 -3.71 -7.82
N VAL A 27 -8.69 -4.94 -7.51
CA VAL A 27 -9.48 -5.88 -6.71
C VAL A 27 -9.80 -5.30 -5.33
N LEU A 28 -8.82 -4.66 -4.67
CA LEU A 28 -9.01 -3.96 -3.40
C LEU A 28 -10.07 -2.87 -3.47
N ILE A 29 -10.04 -2.04 -4.52
CA ILE A 29 -11.07 -1.01 -4.76
C ILE A 29 -12.45 -1.66 -4.93
N GLY A 30 -12.53 -2.74 -5.70
CA GLY A 30 -13.79 -3.49 -5.88
C GLY A 30 -14.39 -3.96 -4.56
N TYR A 31 -13.56 -4.50 -3.66
CA TYR A 31 -13.99 -4.89 -2.30
C TYR A 31 -14.39 -3.69 -1.43
N ALA A 32 -13.65 -2.58 -1.50
CA ALA A 32 -14.00 -1.36 -0.77
C ALA A 32 -15.36 -0.81 -1.21
N LEU A 33 -15.61 -0.71 -2.52
CA LEU A 33 -16.88 -0.25 -3.09
C LEU A 33 -18.04 -1.20 -2.76
N LYS A 34 -17.81 -2.51 -2.83
CA LYS A 34 -18.81 -3.50 -2.41
C LYS A 34 -19.17 -3.35 -0.93
N SER A 35 -18.17 -3.20 -0.07
CA SER A 35 -18.38 -3.01 1.38
C SER A 35 -19.16 -1.73 1.65
N LEU A 36 -18.82 -0.64 0.96
CA LEU A 36 -19.55 0.62 1.06
C LEU A 36 -21.00 0.49 0.58
N SER A 37 -21.23 -0.19 -0.55
CA SER A 37 -22.58 -0.43 -1.07
C SER A 37 -23.42 -1.29 -0.10
N ASP A 38 -22.83 -2.31 0.52
CA ASP A 38 -23.53 -3.15 1.49
C ASP A 38 -23.92 -2.35 2.74
N LEU A 39 -22.99 -1.52 3.24
CA LEU A 39 -23.23 -0.58 4.34
C LEU A 39 -24.40 0.36 4.02
N LEU A 40 -24.38 1.01 2.85
CA LEU A 40 -25.42 1.95 2.41
C LEU A 40 -26.79 1.29 2.24
N ARG A 41 -26.83 0.00 1.88
CA ARG A 41 -28.08 -0.77 1.75
C ARG A 41 -28.59 -1.33 3.09
N GLY A 42 -27.91 -1.04 4.19
CA GLY A 42 -28.24 -1.61 5.51
C GLY A 42 -28.00 -3.11 5.60
N LEU A 43 -27.23 -3.69 4.65
CA LEU A 43 -26.88 -5.11 4.63
C LEU A 43 -25.72 -5.41 5.59
N ASN A 44 -25.77 -4.81 6.79
CA ASN A 44 -24.81 -4.97 7.89
C ASN A 44 -24.91 -6.37 8.49
N LYS A 45 -24.61 -7.41 7.70
CA LYS A 45 -24.24 -8.70 8.26
C LYS A 45 -22.81 -8.55 8.78
N PRO A 46 -22.53 -8.85 10.06
CA PRO A 46 -21.17 -8.90 10.56
C PRO A 46 -20.49 -10.13 9.96
N LYS A 47 -20.12 -10.08 8.67
CA LYS A 47 -19.06 -10.93 8.17
C LYS A 47 -17.77 -10.25 8.58
N ALA A 48 -17.43 -10.42 9.86
CA ALA A 48 -16.19 -10.02 10.49
C ALA A 48 -15.04 -10.22 9.50
N MET A 49 -14.66 -9.15 8.80
CA MET A 49 -13.51 -9.10 7.91
C MET A 49 -13.32 -10.37 7.03
N GLY A 50 -14.38 -11.11 6.69
CA GLY A 50 -14.25 -12.53 6.32
C GLY A 50 -13.87 -12.72 4.85
N ASN A 51 -14.29 -11.75 4.02
CA ASN A 51 -13.87 -11.65 2.62
C ASN A 51 -12.59 -10.81 2.47
N TRP A 52 -12.34 -9.87 3.39
CA TRP A 52 -11.06 -9.15 3.50
C TRP A 52 -9.92 -10.04 4.03
N ALA A 53 -10.26 -11.18 4.64
CA ALA A 53 -9.32 -12.21 5.05
C ALA A 53 -8.77 -13.04 3.88
N GLN A 54 -9.34 -12.94 2.67
CA GLN A 54 -8.55 -13.26 1.49
C GLN A 54 -7.44 -12.23 1.40
N VAL A 55 -6.23 -12.72 1.66
CA VAL A 55 -5.00 -11.95 1.86
C VAL A 55 -4.69 -11.12 0.61
N HIS A 56 -5.34 -9.96 0.48
CA HIS A 56 -5.01 -8.98 -0.54
C HIS A 56 -3.73 -8.30 -0.10
N ARG A 57 -2.64 -8.81 -0.66
CA ARG A 57 -1.31 -8.25 -0.48
C ARG A 57 -1.12 -7.17 -1.53
N TRP A 58 -0.58 -6.03 -1.15
CA TRP A 58 -0.24 -4.97 -2.10
C TRP A 58 0.98 -4.23 -1.59
N THR A 59 1.67 -3.55 -2.49
CA THR A 59 2.90 -2.85 -2.18
C THR A 59 2.60 -1.38 -1.92
N LEU A 60 2.93 -0.93 -0.71
CA LEU A 60 2.96 0.48 -0.34
C LEU A 60 4.37 1.00 -0.64
N SER A 61 4.50 1.77 -1.71
CA SER A 61 5.72 2.50 -2.06
C SER A 61 5.47 3.46 -3.21
N SER A 62 5.54 4.76 -2.91
CA SER A 62 5.56 5.82 -3.91
C SER A 62 6.73 5.67 -4.88
N HIS A 63 7.90 5.26 -4.38
CA HIS A 63 9.10 5.12 -5.20
C HIS A 63 8.97 4.03 -6.27
N LEU A 64 8.35 2.90 -5.95
CA LEU A 64 8.14 1.81 -6.91
C LEU A 64 7.01 2.13 -7.88
N TRP A 65 5.90 2.69 -7.37
CA TRP A 65 4.73 2.99 -8.21
C TRP A 65 5.01 4.10 -9.22
N ASN A 66 5.75 5.13 -8.81
CA ASN A 66 6.03 6.32 -9.62
C ASN A 66 7.36 6.22 -10.38
N ALA A 67 8.03 5.07 -10.40
CA ALA A 67 9.23 4.87 -11.19
C ALA A 67 8.92 5.11 -12.69
N PRO A 68 9.64 6.02 -13.38
CA PRO A 68 9.31 6.40 -14.75
C PRO A 68 9.65 5.31 -15.78
N ASP A 69 10.61 4.44 -15.46
CA ASP A 69 11.06 3.36 -16.32
C ASP A 69 11.57 2.15 -15.52
N SER A 70 11.90 1.08 -16.24
CA SER A 70 12.39 -0.17 -15.67
C SER A 70 13.69 -0.01 -14.88
N PHE A 71 14.62 0.82 -15.36
CA PHE A 71 15.90 1.04 -14.69
C PHE A 71 15.69 1.72 -13.34
N GLU A 72 14.90 2.80 -13.32
CA GLU A 72 14.52 3.53 -12.12
C GLU A 72 13.74 2.67 -11.14
N PHE A 73 12.87 1.79 -11.65
CA PHE A 73 12.14 0.83 -10.82
C PHE A 73 13.07 -0.15 -10.10
N PHE A 74 13.99 -0.80 -10.83
CA PHE A 74 14.91 -1.76 -10.21
C PHE A 74 15.91 -1.08 -9.27
N ARG A 75 16.32 0.16 -9.56
CA ARG A 75 17.11 0.98 -8.63
C ARG A 75 16.31 1.25 -7.35
N ALA A 76 15.06 1.70 -7.49
CA ALA A 76 14.18 1.93 -6.35
C ALA A 76 13.91 0.65 -5.54
N TRP A 77 13.77 -0.51 -6.19
CA TRP A 77 13.60 -1.80 -5.52
C TRP A 77 14.79 -2.15 -4.62
N ALA A 78 16.01 -1.87 -5.08
CA ALA A 78 17.22 -2.13 -4.31
C ALA A 78 17.38 -1.10 -3.17
N GLU A 79 17.22 0.18 -3.48
CA GLU A 79 17.67 1.28 -2.63
C GLU A 79 16.57 1.87 -1.73
N LYS A 80 15.32 1.87 -2.18
CA LYS A 80 14.22 2.55 -1.51
C LYS A 80 13.37 1.57 -0.71
N PRO A 81 12.75 2.01 0.40
CA PRO A 81 11.87 1.16 1.16
C PRO A 81 10.52 0.98 0.46
N PHE A 82 9.92 -0.15 0.76
CA PHE A 82 8.56 -0.50 0.39
C PHE A 82 8.03 -1.48 1.44
N TRP A 83 6.72 -1.51 1.61
CA TRP A 83 6.05 -2.42 2.55
C TRP A 83 5.03 -3.27 1.80
N VAL A 84 4.88 -4.53 2.21
CA VAL A 84 3.82 -5.38 1.68
C VAL A 84 2.69 -5.46 2.68
N ILE A 85 1.67 -4.67 2.42
CA ILE A 85 0.49 -4.58 3.28
C ILE A 85 -0.38 -5.80 3.03
N SER A 86 -0.79 -6.47 4.12
CA SER A 86 -1.66 -7.64 4.08
C SER A 86 -2.78 -7.46 5.09
N ALA A 87 -4.03 -7.61 4.67
CA ALA A 87 -5.20 -7.49 5.54
C ALA A 87 -5.22 -6.19 6.38
N PHE A 88 -4.82 -5.07 5.77
CA PHE A 88 -4.77 -3.75 6.42
C PHE A 88 -3.87 -3.64 7.65
N LYS A 89 -2.88 -4.53 7.77
CA LYS A 89 -1.83 -4.43 8.78
C LYS A 89 -0.81 -3.38 8.35
N PHE A 90 -0.89 -2.20 8.95
CA PHE A 90 -0.03 -1.05 8.65
C PHE A 90 1.03 -0.79 9.75
N GLU A 91 1.11 -1.63 10.77
CA GLU A 91 1.91 -1.37 11.97
C GLU A 91 3.41 -1.20 11.68
N GLU A 92 3.95 -1.97 10.73
CA GLU A 92 5.33 -1.84 10.30
C GLU A 92 5.55 -0.52 9.54
N PHE A 93 4.64 -0.18 8.64
CA PHE A 93 4.69 1.06 7.88
C PHE A 93 4.61 2.29 8.80
N VAL A 94 3.65 2.34 9.73
CA VAL A 94 3.49 3.48 10.64
C VAL A 94 4.73 3.70 11.52
N LYS A 95 5.49 2.64 11.84
CA LYS A 95 6.71 2.74 12.65
C LYS A 95 7.94 3.21 11.88
N THR A 96 8.01 2.92 10.58
CA THR A 96 9.28 3.00 9.82
C THR A 96 9.19 3.83 8.54
N GLY A 97 7.99 4.04 8.02
CA GLY A 97 7.74 4.80 6.80
C GLY A 97 7.59 6.29 7.04
N THR A 98 7.55 7.04 5.94
CA THR A 98 7.34 8.48 5.91
C THR A 98 6.24 8.87 4.93
N GLY A 99 5.84 10.14 4.96
CA GLY A 99 4.91 10.72 3.99
C GLY A 99 5.38 10.58 2.53
N ASP A 100 6.71 10.55 2.29
CA ASP A 100 7.29 10.41 0.95
C ASP A 100 7.07 9.01 0.33
N ASP A 101 6.79 8.01 1.17
CA ASP A 101 6.55 6.64 0.74
C ASP A 101 5.09 6.40 0.30
N ILE A 102 4.19 7.35 0.58
CA ILE A 102 2.76 7.21 0.34
C ILE A 102 2.41 7.69 -1.06
N ASP A 103 2.01 6.75 -1.93
CA ASP A 103 1.33 7.08 -3.20
C ASP A 103 -0.17 7.36 -3.01
N ASP A 104 -0.84 7.88 -4.05
CA ASP A 104 -2.26 8.29 -3.97
C ASP A 104 -3.22 7.15 -3.61
N PHE A 105 -2.92 5.93 -4.07
CA PHE A 105 -3.71 4.76 -3.71
C PHE A 105 -3.54 4.43 -2.22
N ALA A 106 -2.28 4.41 -1.76
CA ALA A 106 -1.97 4.17 -0.35
C ALA A 106 -2.63 5.22 0.56
N ARG A 107 -2.57 6.51 0.17
CA ARG A 107 -3.19 7.62 0.90
C ARG A 107 -4.69 7.40 1.10
N SER A 108 -5.37 6.94 0.06
CA SER A 108 -6.82 6.69 0.10
C SER A 108 -7.17 5.64 1.16
N PHE A 109 -6.47 4.51 1.17
CA PHE A 109 -6.74 3.43 2.13
C PHE A 109 -6.27 3.74 3.55
N LEU A 110 -5.13 4.41 3.71
CA LEU A 110 -4.68 4.91 5.00
C LEU A 110 -5.68 5.90 5.59
N THR A 111 -6.25 6.78 4.77
CA THR A 111 -7.27 7.75 5.20
C THR A 111 -8.56 7.05 5.65
N VAL A 112 -8.99 5.99 4.95
CA VAL A 112 -10.14 5.18 5.36
C VAL A 112 -9.88 4.46 6.69
N TYR A 113 -8.64 4.04 6.95
CA TYR A 113 -8.29 3.27 8.14
C TYR A 113 -8.00 4.14 9.37
N PHE A 114 -7.21 5.21 9.22
CA PHE A 114 -6.73 6.05 10.32
C PHE A 114 -7.47 7.38 10.47
N GLY A 115 -8.13 7.86 9.40
CA GLY A 115 -8.73 9.19 9.36
C GLY A 115 -7.90 10.20 8.56
N VAL A 116 -8.57 11.27 8.10
CA VAL A 116 -7.99 12.28 7.22
C VAL A 116 -6.93 13.11 7.94
N ASP A 117 -7.22 13.53 9.16
CA ASP A 117 -6.37 14.47 9.89
C ASP A 117 -5.12 13.77 10.43
N GLU A 118 -5.25 12.51 10.83
CA GLU A 118 -4.16 11.63 11.24
C GLU A 118 -3.16 11.44 10.10
N ILE A 119 -3.64 11.13 8.89
CA ILE A 119 -2.75 10.92 7.74
C ILE A 119 -2.14 12.22 7.23
N LYS A 120 -2.85 13.35 7.29
CA LYS A 120 -2.26 14.67 6.98
C LYS A 120 -1.14 15.00 7.96
N THR A 121 -1.37 14.82 9.26
CA THR A 121 -0.40 15.07 10.32
C THR A 121 0.82 14.16 10.14
N PHE A 122 0.62 12.86 9.94
CA PHE A 122 1.69 11.90 9.65
C PHE A 122 2.53 12.33 8.44
N CYS A 123 1.90 12.69 7.32
CA CYS A 123 2.61 13.15 6.12
C CYS A 123 3.43 14.41 6.42
N HIS A 124 2.80 15.43 7.03
CA HIS A 124 3.47 16.70 7.33
C HIS A 124 4.66 16.49 8.28
N GLU A 125 4.49 15.67 9.30
CA GLU A 125 5.55 15.44 10.28
C GLU A 125 6.67 14.56 9.75
N THR A 126 6.43 13.60 8.87
CA THR A 126 7.45 12.60 8.50
C THR A 126 8.09 12.83 7.13
N SER A 127 7.49 13.63 6.24
CA SER A 127 8.07 13.92 4.92
C SER A 127 9.42 14.64 5.07
N GLY A 128 10.39 14.27 4.24
CA GLY A 128 11.74 14.84 4.27
C GLY A 128 12.60 14.47 5.48
N LYS A 129 12.08 13.69 6.45
CA LYS A 129 12.84 13.30 7.65
C LYS A 129 13.93 12.25 7.42
N ARG A 130 14.13 11.74 6.21
CA ARG A 130 15.34 10.93 5.89
C ARG A 130 16.55 11.85 5.74
N LEU A 131 17.09 12.30 6.87
CA LEU A 131 18.44 12.81 6.97
C LEU A 131 19.24 11.89 7.90
N ALA A 132 20.38 11.42 7.38
CA ALA A 132 21.46 10.62 7.96
C ALA A 132 21.43 9.09 7.63
N PRO A 133 22.64 8.52 7.40
CA PRO A 133 22.93 7.48 6.39
C PRO A 133 22.55 6.05 6.77
#